data_AF-A9E4D8-F1
#
_entry.id   AF-A9E4D8-F1
#
_cell.length_a   1.000
_cell.length_b   1.000
_cell.length_c   1.000
_cell.angle_alpha   90.00
_cell.angle_beta   90.00
_cell.angle_gamma   90.00
#
_symmetry.space_group_name_H-M   'P 1'
#
loop_
_entity.id
_entity.type
_entity.pdbx_description
1 polymer ?
#
loop_
_entity_poly.entity_id
_entity_poly.type
_entity_poly.pdbx_seq_one_letter_code
_entity_poly.pdbx_strand_id
1 'polypeptide(L)'
;MKALLIITLLLSTIAIDQTKVDLTNSKEMLIGEWKFVKVIDQAGNEVKQIKRNLKVPNLEPITINASGPDIIVKADGTYTKVFTPKNSDTGNWYIQSKNEILYQMVIPINSRQGRMIIKTQEIFPDKKWEKDGKGNFLDGSIDTITELTKTTMKVVYEKDYVLVYAKILK
;
A
#
# COMPACT_ATOMS: atom_id res chain seq x y z
N MET A 1 -21.21 -59.12 -11.31
CA MET A 1 -21.33 -58.04 -10.30
C MET A 1 -20.23 -57.03 -10.57
N LYS A 2 -20.57 -55.80 -10.96
CA LYS A 2 -19.62 -54.70 -11.12
C LYS A 2 -19.70 -53.85 -9.85
N ALA A 3 -18.65 -53.87 -9.02
CA ALA A 3 -18.54 -52.99 -7.86
C ALA A 3 -18.14 -51.59 -8.36
N LEU A 4 -19.04 -50.62 -8.19
CA LEU A 4 -18.79 -49.21 -8.46
C LEU A 4 -18.14 -48.60 -7.22
N LEU A 5 -16.84 -48.30 -7.30
CA LEU A 5 -16.09 -47.64 -6.24
C LEU A 5 -16.35 -46.14 -6.35
N ILE A 6 -17.20 -45.59 -5.48
CA ILE A 6 -17.42 -44.14 -5.37
C ILE A 6 -16.28 -43.58 -4.51
N ILE A 7 -15.31 -42.92 -5.15
CA ILE A 7 -14.29 -42.14 -4.49
C ILE A 7 -14.93 -40.81 -4.10
N THR A 8 -15.34 -40.69 -2.84
CA THR A 8 -15.80 -39.44 -2.25
C THR A 8 -14.61 -38.51 -2.08
N LEU A 9 -14.50 -37.52 -2.99
CA LEU A 9 -13.54 -36.43 -2.89
C LEU A 9 -13.94 -35.57 -1.67
N LEU A 10 -13.20 -35.69 -0.56
CA LEU A 10 -13.29 -34.76 0.56
C LEU A 10 -12.73 -33.42 0.07
N LEU A 11 -13.62 -32.55 -0.42
CA LEU A 11 -13.36 -31.13 -0.56
C LEU A 11 -13.18 -30.57 0.86
N SER A 12 -11.94 -30.53 1.34
CA SER A 12 -11.60 -29.71 2.49
C SER A 12 -11.81 -28.26 2.09
N THR A 13 -12.97 -27.71 2.45
CA THR A 13 -13.16 -26.28 2.51
C THR A 13 -12.18 -25.77 3.56
N ILE A 14 -11.03 -25.26 3.10
CA ILE A 14 -10.20 -24.42 3.94
C ILE A 14 -11.07 -23.19 4.21
N ALA A 15 -11.75 -23.18 5.35
CA ALA A 15 -12.28 -21.96 5.91
C ALA A 15 -11.08 -21.03 6.06
N ILE A 16 -11.00 -20.03 5.19
CA ILE A 16 -10.06 -18.93 5.36
C ILE A 16 -10.51 -18.24 6.63
N ASP A 17 -9.87 -18.59 7.73
CA ASP A 17 -9.99 -17.85 8.98
C ASP A 17 -9.49 -16.45 8.69
N GLN A 18 -10.43 -15.52 8.52
CA GLN A 18 -10.14 -14.09 8.42
C GLN A 18 -9.74 -13.62 9.82
N THR A 19 -8.56 -14.05 10.27
CA THR A 19 -7.91 -13.41 11.41
C THR A 19 -7.72 -11.95 10.99
N LYS A 20 -8.57 -11.08 11.55
CA LYS A 20 -8.49 -9.64 11.29
C LYS A 20 -7.07 -9.20 11.63
N VAL A 21 -6.39 -8.61 10.66
CA VAL A 21 -5.04 -8.07 10.84
C VAL A 21 -5.06 -7.12 12.03
N ASP A 22 -4.15 -7.37 12.99
CA ASP A 22 -3.89 -6.49 14.12
C ASP A 22 -2.39 -6.16 14.17
N LEU A 23 -2.05 -5.05 13.51
CA LEU A 23 -0.70 -4.51 13.41
C LEU A 23 -0.16 -4.08 14.77
N THR A 24 -1.02 -3.70 15.72
CA THR A 24 -0.58 -3.26 17.06
C THR A 24 0.15 -4.37 17.81
N ASN A 25 -0.25 -5.63 17.57
CA ASN A 25 0.38 -6.83 18.12
C ASN A 25 1.37 -7.51 17.15
N SER A 26 1.43 -7.03 15.90
CA SER A 26 2.20 -7.68 14.81
C SER A 26 3.23 -6.74 14.17
N LYS A 27 3.66 -5.69 14.88
CA LYS A 27 4.63 -4.69 14.38
C LYS A 27 5.90 -5.34 13.81
N GLU A 28 6.44 -6.33 14.49
CA GLU A 28 7.65 -7.05 14.05
C GLU A 28 7.45 -7.81 12.73
N MET A 29 6.21 -8.25 12.42
CA MET A 29 5.92 -8.88 11.14
C MET A 29 5.99 -7.90 9.98
N LEU A 30 5.70 -6.61 10.20
CA LEU A 30 5.81 -5.56 9.18
C LEU A 30 7.26 -5.23 8.83
N ILE A 31 8.15 -5.24 9.80
CA ILE A 31 9.55 -4.84 9.61
C ILE A 31 10.24 -5.79 8.63
N GLY A 32 10.87 -5.24 7.60
CA GLY A 32 11.57 -5.98 6.55
C GLY A 32 11.46 -5.35 5.17
N GLU A 33 11.93 -6.09 4.19
CA GLU A 33 11.84 -5.74 2.76
C GLU A 33 10.69 -6.51 2.12
N TRP A 34 9.81 -5.79 1.43
CA TRP A 34 8.62 -6.29 0.77
C TRP A 34 8.70 -6.00 -0.73
N LYS A 35 8.84 -7.07 -1.51
CA LYS A 35 8.88 -7.01 -2.96
C LYS A 35 7.46 -6.97 -3.51
N PHE A 36 7.16 -6.00 -4.38
CA PHE A 36 5.90 -6.01 -5.12
C PHE A 36 5.85 -7.23 -6.04
N VAL A 37 4.73 -7.96 -6.03
CA VAL A 37 4.52 -9.15 -6.86
C VAL A 37 3.52 -8.87 -7.97
N LYS A 38 2.30 -8.45 -7.59
CA LYS A 38 1.19 -8.25 -8.53
C LYS A 38 0.05 -7.45 -7.91
N VAL A 39 -0.88 -7.04 -8.77
CA VAL A 39 -2.18 -6.50 -8.36
C VAL A 39 -3.24 -7.57 -8.62
N ILE A 40 -4.20 -7.72 -7.69
CA ILE A 40 -5.36 -8.61 -7.87
C ILE A 40 -6.67 -7.84 -7.75
N ASP A 41 -7.71 -8.30 -8.45
CA ASP A 41 -9.09 -7.85 -8.24
C ASP A 41 -9.74 -8.54 -7.02
N GLN A 42 -10.99 -8.17 -6.73
CA GLN A 42 -11.77 -8.76 -5.62
C GLN A 42 -12.04 -10.28 -5.79
N ALA A 43 -11.98 -10.80 -7.01
CA ALA A 43 -12.12 -12.22 -7.29
C ALA A 43 -10.77 -12.98 -7.21
N GLY A 44 -9.67 -12.27 -6.96
CA GLY A 44 -8.32 -12.83 -6.86
C GLY A 44 -7.60 -12.99 -8.20
N ASN A 45 -8.17 -12.48 -9.30
CA ASN A 45 -7.51 -12.53 -10.60
C ASN A 45 -6.42 -11.47 -10.68
N GLU A 46 -5.30 -11.82 -11.32
CA GLU A 46 -4.23 -10.86 -11.57
C GLU A 46 -4.67 -9.78 -12.57
N VAL A 47 -4.39 -8.53 -12.22
CA VAL A 47 -4.71 -7.34 -13.02
C VAL A 47 -3.40 -6.68 -13.44
N LYS A 48 -3.21 -6.49 -14.75
CA LYS A 48 -2.02 -5.81 -15.31
C LYS A 48 -2.27 -4.34 -15.64
N GLN A 49 -3.54 -3.99 -15.86
CA GLN A 49 -3.94 -2.63 -16.21
C GLN A 49 -5.27 -2.28 -15.55
N ILE A 50 -5.40 -1.04 -15.10
CA ILE A 50 -6.59 -0.51 -14.45
C ILE A 50 -7.12 0.64 -15.30
N LYS A 51 -8.42 0.64 -15.58
CA LYS A 51 -9.10 1.77 -16.21
C LYS A 51 -9.62 2.69 -15.12
N ARG A 52 -9.12 3.92 -15.08
CA ARG A 52 -9.57 4.95 -14.15
C ARG A 52 -10.46 5.94 -14.89
N ASN A 53 -11.72 5.97 -14.49
CA ASN A 53 -12.65 7.02 -14.92
C ASN A 53 -12.31 8.30 -14.16
N LEU A 54 -11.77 9.29 -14.87
CA LEU A 54 -11.62 10.62 -14.32
C LEU A 54 -13.02 11.21 -14.18
N LYS A 55 -13.40 11.70 -13.00
CA LYS A 55 -14.69 12.39 -12.77
C LYS A 55 -14.69 13.79 -13.41
N VAL A 56 -14.24 13.90 -14.66
CA VAL A 56 -14.18 15.13 -15.44
C VAL A 56 -15.03 14.89 -16.69
N PRO A 57 -16.03 15.74 -16.98
CA PRO A 57 -16.87 15.58 -18.16
C PRO A 57 -16.04 15.49 -19.46
N ASN A 58 -16.43 14.58 -20.35
CA ASN A 58 -15.86 14.41 -21.71
C ASN A 58 -14.39 13.97 -21.78
N LEU A 59 -13.82 13.44 -20.69
CA LEU A 59 -12.51 12.81 -20.71
C LEU A 59 -12.66 11.29 -20.76
N GLU A 60 -12.04 10.68 -21.76
CA GLU A 60 -11.94 9.23 -21.87
C GLU A 60 -11.23 8.63 -20.64
N PRO A 61 -11.61 7.42 -20.22
CA PRO A 61 -10.93 6.73 -19.13
C PRO A 61 -9.45 6.57 -19.42
N ILE A 62 -8.61 6.87 -18.43
CA ILE A 62 -7.18 6.60 -18.56
C ILE A 62 -6.89 5.15 -18.19
N THR A 63 -6.00 4.51 -18.95
CA THR A 63 -5.49 3.17 -18.61
C THR A 63 -4.13 3.32 -17.94
N ILE A 64 -4.01 2.82 -16.72
CA ILE A 64 -2.75 2.81 -15.98
C ILE A 64 -2.24 1.38 -15.84
N ASN A 65 -0.93 1.20 -15.89
CA ASN A 65 -0.32 -0.09 -15.57
C ASN A 65 -0.46 -0.34 -14.07
N ALA A 66 -0.96 -1.52 -13.73
CA ALA A 66 -1.13 -1.95 -12.35
C ALA A 66 0.25 -2.31 -11.78
N SER A 67 0.78 -1.46 -10.91
CA SER A 67 2.10 -1.61 -10.31
C SER A 67 2.12 -0.99 -8.91
N GLY A 68 3.03 -1.46 -8.07
CA GLY A 68 3.28 -0.90 -6.75
C GLY A 68 4.78 -0.74 -6.50
N PRO A 69 5.19 0.11 -5.55
CA PRO A 69 6.58 0.23 -5.15
C PRO A 69 7.02 -0.99 -4.35
N ASP A 70 8.29 -1.34 -4.39
CA ASP A 70 8.87 -2.16 -3.31
C ASP A 70 8.89 -1.34 -2.02
N ILE A 71 8.70 -1.99 -0.88
CA ILE A 71 8.58 -1.31 0.42
C ILE A 71 9.64 -1.85 1.37
N ILE A 72 10.37 -0.95 2.01
CA ILE A 72 11.31 -1.27 3.08
C ILE A 72 10.79 -0.59 4.34
N VAL A 73 10.44 -1.39 5.35
CA VAL A 73 9.97 -0.92 6.66
C VAL A 73 11.04 -1.27 7.69
N LYS A 74 11.66 -0.25 8.31
CA LYS A 74 12.78 -0.45 9.25
C LYS A 74 12.32 -0.34 10.69
N ALA A 75 13.02 -1.05 11.58
CA ALA A 75 12.75 -1.06 13.02
C ALA A 75 12.95 0.31 13.68
N ASP A 76 13.80 1.17 13.11
CA ASP A 76 14.06 2.53 13.57
C ASP A 76 12.92 3.52 13.31
N GLY A 77 11.81 3.06 12.71
CA GLY A 77 10.65 3.90 12.39
C GLY A 77 10.74 4.59 11.02
N THR A 78 11.78 4.33 10.22
CA THR A 78 11.91 4.86 8.86
C THR A 78 11.42 3.87 7.81
N TYR A 79 11.00 4.41 6.65
CA TYR A 79 10.60 3.60 5.51
C TYR A 79 11.25 4.05 4.20
N THR A 80 11.18 3.19 3.19
CA THR A 80 11.46 3.54 1.80
C THR A 80 10.44 2.87 0.89
N LYS A 81 9.78 3.62 0.01
CA LYS A 81 8.98 3.08 -1.10
C LYS A 81 9.75 3.30 -2.40
N VAL A 82 10.18 2.24 -3.07
CA VAL A 82 10.96 2.29 -4.32
C VAL A 82 10.04 2.02 -5.50
N PHE A 83 9.69 3.06 -6.25
CA PHE A 83 8.84 2.93 -7.45
C PHE A 83 9.67 2.55 -8.68
N THR A 84 10.88 3.12 -8.78
CA THR A 84 11.88 2.80 -9.81
C THR A 84 13.27 2.98 -9.20
N PRO A 85 14.36 2.52 -9.85
CA PRO A 85 15.72 2.73 -9.35
C PRO A 85 16.11 4.21 -9.15
N LYS A 86 15.39 5.16 -9.78
CA LYS A 86 15.63 6.60 -9.68
C LYS A 86 14.54 7.36 -8.92
N ASN A 87 13.45 6.70 -8.54
CA ASN A 87 12.31 7.32 -7.88
C ASN A 87 11.91 6.53 -6.64
N SER A 88 12.14 7.14 -5.48
CA SER A 88 11.83 6.54 -4.19
C SER A 88 11.38 7.61 -3.21
N ASP A 89 10.41 7.24 -2.39
CA ASP A 89 9.97 8.04 -1.25
C ASP A 89 10.61 7.50 0.01
N THR A 90 11.00 8.41 0.91
CA THR A 90 11.54 8.07 2.23
C THR A 90 10.88 8.94 3.28
N GLY A 91 10.75 8.41 4.48
CA GLY A 91 10.12 9.11 5.58
C GLY A 91 9.99 8.24 6.81
N ASN A 92 9.04 8.59 7.68
CA ASN A 92 8.72 7.85 8.88
C ASN A 92 7.44 7.03 8.68
N TRP A 93 7.30 5.92 9.38
CA TRP A 93 6.08 5.12 9.37
C TRP A 93 5.53 4.93 10.78
N TYR A 94 4.20 4.85 10.87
CA TYR A 94 3.47 4.69 12.12
C TYR A 94 2.30 3.72 11.93
N ILE A 95 1.97 2.97 12.96
CA ILE A 95 0.71 2.22 13.00
C ILE A 95 -0.39 3.24 13.32
N GLN A 96 -1.25 3.53 12.35
CA GLN A 96 -2.36 4.49 12.49
C GLN A 96 -3.56 3.83 13.18
N SER A 97 -3.83 2.57 12.86
CA SER A 97 -4.91 1.78 13.44
C SER A 97 -4.59 0.28 13.34
N LYS A 98 -5.52 -0.59 13.73
CA LYS A 98 -5.31 -2.05 13.75
C LYS A 98 -4.86 -2.62 12.42
N ASN A 99 -5.21 -2.01 11.30
CA ASN A 99 -4.87 -2.49 9.97
C ASN A 99 -4.36 -1.39 9.04
N GLU A 100 -3.97 -0.23 9.58
CA GLU A 100 -3.52 0.90 8.76
C GLU A 100 -2.12 1.35 9.16
N ILE A 101 -1.28 1.60 8.15
CA ILE A 101 0.04 2.21 8.29
C ILE A 101 0.00 3.60 7.69
N LEU A 102 0.41 4.60 8.46
CA LEU A 102 0.71 5.93 7.97
C LEU A 102 2.18 5.99 7.56
N TYR A 103 2.43 6.27 6.29
CA TYR A 103 3.72 6.65 5.76
C TYR A 103 3.78 8.17 5.64
N GLN A 104 4.66 8.81 6.38
CA GLN A 104 4.78 10.27 6.45
C GLN A 104 6.14 10.72 5.90
N MET A 105 6.10 11.40 4.77
CA MET A 105 7.26 12.06 4.18
C MET A 105 7.48 13.41 4.85
N VAL A 106 8.74 13.73 5.14
CA VAL A 106 9.14 15.07 5.59
C VAL A 106 9.69 15.83 4.39
N ILE A 107 9.01 16.90 4.00
CA ILE A 107 9.38 17.75 2.87
C ILE A 107 10.01 19.03 3.43
N PRO A 108 11.34 19.21 3.30
CA PRO A 108 12.00 20.40 3.83
C PRO A 108 11.42 21.68 3.24
N ILE A 109 11.16 22.68 4.07
CA ILE A 109 10.55 23.95 3.64
C ILE A 109 11.35 24.63 2.52
N ASN A 110 12.68 24.52 2.57
CA ASN A 110 13.60 25.11 1.61
C ASN A 110 13.90 24.20 0.41
N SER A 111 13.25 23.04 0.29
CA SER A 111 13.39 22.17 -0.88
C SER A 111 12.63 22.74 -2.10
N ARG A 112 12.90 22.21 -3.30
CA ARG A 112 12.11 22.55 -4.49
C ARG A 112 10.62 22.30 -4.25
N GLN A 113 10.29 21.15 -3.67
CA GLN A 113 8.90 20.78 -3.36
C GLN A 113 8.30 21.70 -2.30
N GLY A 114 9.03 22.00 -1.22
CA GLY A 114 8.60 22.94 -0.18
C GLY A 114 8.27 24.34 -0.73
N ARG A 115 9.11 24.87 -1.64
CA ARG A 115 8.82 26.14 -2.33
C ARG A 115 7.56 26.09 -3.19
N MET A 116 7.31 24.97 -3.88
CA MET A 116 6.07 24.80 -4.65
C MET A 116 4.84 24.74 -3.74
N ILE A 117 4.94 24.09 -2.57
CA ILE A 117 3.86 24.08 -1.58
C ILE A 117 3.57 25.52 -1.13
N ILE A 118 4.59 26.30 -0.76
CA ILE A 118 4.43 27.71 -0.37
C ILE A 118 3.67 28.49 -1.46
N LYS A 119 4.12 28.41 -2.72
CA LYS A 119 3.44 29.08 -3.85
C LYS A 119 2.01 28.61 -4.06
N THR A 120 1.75 27.32 -3.86
CA THR A 120 0.40 26.78 -3.94
C THR A 120 -0.51 27.37 -2.87
N GLN A 121 -0.02 27.53 -1.64
CA GLN A 121 -0.79 28.14 -0.55
C GLN A 121 -0.98 29.66 -0.74
N GLU A 122 -0.08 30.35 -1.44
CA GLU A 122 -0.30 31.76 -1.84
C GLU A 122 -1.49 31.90 -2.81
N ILE A 123 -1.67 30.94 -3.73
CA ILE A 123 -2.77 30.92 -4.71
C ILE A 123 -4.06 30.41 -4.07
N PHE A 124 -3.97 29.41 -3.19
CA PHE A 124 -5.09 28.76 -2.52
C PHE A 124 -4.93 28.88 -1.00
N PRO A 125 -5.28 30.03 -0.39
CA PRO A 125 -4.99 30.33 1.01
C PRO A 125 -5.69 29.40 2.01
N ASP A 126 -6.81 28.79 1.60
CA ASP A 126 -7.54 27.82 2.42
C ASP A 126 -6.84 26.46 2.47
N LYS A 127 -5.92 26.19 1.55
CA LYS A 127 -5.17 24.94 1.52
C LYS A 127 -3.96 25.06 2.45
N LYS A 128 -3.99 24.34 3.57
CA LYS A 128 -2.90 24.30 4.55
C LYS A 128 -2.30 22.91 4.61
N TRP A 129 -0.98 22.83 4.45
CA TRP A 129 -0.22 21.62 4.74
C TRP A 129 0.15 21.54 6.21
N GLU A 130 0.09 20.34 6.73
CA GLU A 130 0.62 20.02 8.05
C GLU A 130 2.14 20.27 8.08
N LYS A 131 2.64 20.66 9.25
CA LYS A 131 4.06 20.92 9.46
C LYS A 131 4.57 20.22 10.72
N ASP A 132 5.83 19.82 10.69
CA ASP A 132 6.53 19.39 11.89
C ASP A 132 6.92 20.58 12.80
N GLY A 133 7.45 20.28 13.99
CA GLY A 133 7.93 21.30 14.93
C GLY A 133 9.12 22.13 14.43
N LYS A 134 9.72 21.76 13.28
CA LYS A 134 10.81 22.50 12.62
C LYS A 134 10.31 23.33 11.44
N GLY A 135 9.01 23.29 11.14
CA GLY A 135 8.38 24.02 10.05
C GLY A 135 8.48 23.35 8.68
N ASN A 136 8.99 22.11 8.58
CA ASN A 136 8.96 21.32 7.35
C ASN A 136 7.54 20.84 7.08
N PHE A 137 7.19 20.64 5.81
CA PHE A 137 5.87 20.13 5.45
C PHE A 137 5.83 18.61 5.65
N LEU A 138 4.66 18.12 6.04
CA LEU A 138 4.38 16.69 6.19
C LEU A 138 3.41 16.26 5.08
N ASP A 139 3.73 15.15 4.43
CA ASP A 139 2.86 14.52 3.44
C ASP A 139 2.60 13.07 3.86
N GLY A 140 1.34 12.77 4.15
CA GLY A 140 0.91 11.51 4.73
C GLY A 140 0.15 10.65 3.72
N SER A 141 0.54 9.38 3.62
CA SER A 141 -0.16 8.35 2.84
C SER A 141 -0.52 7.18 3.75
N ILE A 142 -1.78 6.79 3.74
CA ILE A 142 -2.28 5.67 4.55
C ILE A 142 -2.44 4.44 3.65
N ASP A 143 -1.83 3.34 4.06
CA ASP A 143 -2.02 2.02 3.46
C ASP A 143 -2.86 1.16 4.39
N THR A 144 -3.94 0.57 3.88
CA THR A 144 -4.77 -0.40 4.62
C THR A 144 -4.34 -1.82 4.30
N ILE A 145 -3.89 -2.56 5.29
CA ILE A 145 -3.44 -3.95 5.20
C ILE A 145 -4.62 -4.90 5.41
N THR A 146 -4.86 -5.79 4.46
CA THR A 146 -5.93 -6.80 4.53
C THR A 146 -5.42 -8.18 4.92
N GLU A 147 -4.13 -8.44 4.71
CA GLU A 147 -3.46 -9.68 5.13
C GLU A 147 -1.99 -9.38 5.46
N LEU A 148 -1.50 -9.94 6.56
CA LEU A 148 -0.10 -9.90 6.94
C LEU A 148 0.32 -11.25 7.52
N THR A 149 1.27 -11.90 6.87
CA THR A 149 1.90 -13.14 7.33
C THR A 149 3.42 -12.96 7.34
N LYS A 150 4.16 -14.01 7.71
CA LYS A 150 5.63 -13.99 7.67
C LYS A 150 6.19 -13.75 6.26
N THR A 151 5.44 -14.07 5.21
CA THR A 151 5.93 -14.05 3.82
C THR A 151 5.08 -13.20 2.89
N THR A 152 3.88 -12.80 3.29
CA THR A 152 2.91 -12.14 2.42
C THR A 152 2.30 -10.93 3.10
N MET A 153 2.17 -9.85 2.35
CA MET A 153 1.40 -8.67 2.75
C MET A 153 0.45 -8.29 1.62
N LYS A 154 -0.81 -8.01 1.96
CA LYS A 154 -1.83 -7.52 1.03
C LYS A 154 -2.29 -6.15 1.46
N VAL A 155 -2.29 -5.21 0.53
CA VAL A 155 -2.62 -3.79 0.78
C VAL A 155 -3.74 -3.37 -0.17
N VAL A 156 -4.77 -2.70 0.35
CA VAL A 156 -5.83 -2.11 -0.47
C VAL A 156 -5.23 -1.15 -1.49
N TYR A 157 -5.69 -1.22 -2.73
CA TYR A 157 -5.19 -0.37 -3.81
C TYR A 157 -6.31 0.02 -4.76
N GLU A 158 -6.51 1.33 -4.91
CA GLU A 158 -7.75 1.87 -5.44
C GLU A 158 -8.98 1.28 -4.71
N LYS A 159 -10.18 1.50 -5.23
CA LYS A 159 -11.40 1.01 -4.60
C LYS A 159 -11.54 -0.52 -4.66
N ASP A 160 -11.08 -1.13 -5.75
CA ASP A 160 -11.47 -2.49 -6.13
C ASP A 160 -10.28 -3.45 -6.30
N TYR A 161 -9.06 -3.05 -5.96
CA TYR A 161 -7.86 -3.88 -6.13
C TYR A 161 -7.04 -4.02 -4.86
N VAL A 162 -6.09 -4.96 -4.90
CA VAL A 162 -5.17 -5.26 -3.81
C VAL A 162 -3.76 -5.44 -4.38
N LEU A 163 -2.78 -4.76 -3.79
CA LEU A 163 -1.36 -5.02 -4.03
C LEU A 163 -0.92 -6.23 -3.21
N VAL A 164 -0.23 -7.17 -3.85
CA VAL A 164 0.33 -8.35 -3.22
C VAL A 164 1.84 -8.21 -3.15
N TYR A 165 2.37 -8.42 -1.95
CA TYR A 165 3.79 -8.32 -1.63
C TYR A 165 4.34 -9.65 -1.11
N ALA A 166 5.61 -9.91 -1.40
CA ALA A 166 6.38 -11.00 -0.83
C ALA A 166 7.51 -10.47 0.05
N LYS A 167 7.70 -11.05 1.24
CA LYS A 167 8.80 -10.67 2.13
C LYS A 167 10.11 -11.25 1.60
N ILE A 168 11.15 -10.43 1.50
CA ILE A 168 12.50 -10.89 1.20
C ILE A 168 13.11 -11.43 2.50
N LEU A 169 13.33 -12.75 2.54
CA LEU A 169 14.01 -13.42 3.65
C LEU A 169 15.51 -13.40 3.37
N LYS A 170 16.30 -12.96 4.36
CA LYS A 170 17.77 -12.97 4.33
C LYS A 170 18.31 -14.05 5.25
#